data_AF-A0AAW5AZS4-F1
#
_entry.id   AF-A0AAW5AZS4-F1
#
_cell.length_a   1.000
_cell.length_b   1.000
_cell.length_c   1.000
_cell.angle_alpha   90.00
_cell.angle_beta   90.00
_cell.angle_gamma   90.00
#
_symmetry.space_group_name_H-M   'P 1'
#
loop_
_entity.id
_entity.type
_entity.pdbx_description
1 polymer ?
#
loop_
_entity_poly.entity_id
_entity_poly.type
_entity_poly.pdbx_seq_one_letter_code
_entity_poly.pdbx_strand_id
1 'polypeptide(L)'
;MRGRSCRGICFPKGYRYCGPGCSGPGPPINAVDAACREHDRCYKHYGGPNCMCDRVFMERLAKKINPYTKEGRHARILYQYMKVQSFVGCGFHKR
;
A
#
# COMPACT_ATOMS: atom_id res chain seq x y z
N MET A 1 3.23 -23.59 -14.39
CA MET A 1 1.90 -22.94 -14.33
C MET A 1 2.09 -21.43 -14.26
N ARG A 2 1.72 -20.70 -15.31
CA ARG A 2 2.04 -19.28 -15.52
C ARG A 2 1.12 -18.41 -14.65
N GLY A 3 1.65 -17.85 -13.57
CA GLY A 3 0.96 -16.97 -12.63
C GLY A 3 0.40 -15.74 -13.36
N ARG A 4 -0.92 -15.63 -13.34
CA ARG A 4 -1.70 -14.60 -14.02
C ARG A 4 -1.23 -13.20 -13.63
N SER A 5 -0.88 -12.42 -14.65
CA SER A 5 -0.59 -10.99 -14.63
C SER A 5 -1.59 -10.23 -13.75
N CYS A 6 -1.07 -9.58 -12.70
CA CYS A 6 -1.69 -8.37 -12.19
C CYS A 6 -1.53 -7.32 -13.31
N ARG A 7 -2.64 -6.74 -13.78
CA ARG A 7 -2.64 -5.66 -14.78
C ARG A 7 -2.26 -4.29 -14.17
N GLY A 8 -1.89 -4.27 -12.89
CA GLY A 8 -1.50 -3.09 -12.12
C GLY A 8 0.02 -2.86 -12.10
N ILE A 9 0.43 -1.60 -11.93
CA ILE A 9 1.82 -1.23 -11.66
C ILE A 9 2.15 -1.67 -10.22
N CYS A 10 2.52 -2.94 -10.03
CA CYS A 10 2.97 -3.44 -8.72
C CYS A 10 4.40 -2.94 -8.49
N PHE A 11 4.52 -1.90 -7.67
CA PHE A 11 5.79 -1.27 -7.35
C PHE A 11 5.94 -1.20 -5.83
N PRO A 12 7.03 -1.69 -5.24
CA PRO A 12 8.26 -2.24 -5.84
C PRO A 12 8.16 -3.70 -6.35
N LYS A 13 9.03 -4.06 -7.30
CA LYS A 13 9.10 -5.40 -7.95
C LYS A 13 9.25 -6.50 -6.89
N GLY A 14 8.25 -7.39 -6.78
CA GLY A 14 8.21 -8.46 -5.78
C GLY A 14 7.14 -8.31 -4.68
N TYR A 15 6.24 -7.34 -4.79
CA TYR A 15 5.07 -7.17 -3.92
C TYR A 15 3.80 -7.60 -4.66
N ARG A 16 2.83 -8.21 -3.96
CA ARG A 16 1.60 -8.77 -4.58
C ARG A 16 0.38 -7.89 -4.38
N TYR A 17 0.42 -7.06 -3.35
CA TYR A 17 -0.68 -6.23 -2.88
C TYR A 17 -0.37 -4.75 -2.88
N CYS A 18 0.87 -4.34 -3.17
CA CYS A 18 1.23 -2.93 -3.23
C CYS A 18 1.23 -2.42 -4.67
N GLY A 19 0.17 -1.66 -5.02
CA GLY A 19 -0.01 -1.00 -6.31
C GLY A 19 -1.46 -1.07 -6.83
N PRO A 20 -1.91 -0.08 -7.63
CA PRO A 20 -3.27 -0.06 -8.16
C PRO A 20 -3.52 -1.28 -9.04
N GLY A 21 -4.49 -2.13 -8.66
CA GLY A 21 -4.82 -3.36 -9.40
C GLY A 21 -3.94 -4.58 -9.07
N CYS A 22 -3.16 -4.52 -7.99
CA CYS A 22 -2.36 -5.64 -7.48
C CYS A 22 -3.13 -6.36 -6.37
N SER A 23 -3.90 -7.39 -6.74
CA SER A 23 -4.57 -8.30 -5.81
C SER A 23 -4.24 -9.73 -6.20
N GLY A 24 -2.97 -10.11 -6.00
CA GLY A 24 -2.50 -11.44 -6.38
C GLY A 24 -3.20 -12.57 -5.60
N PRO A 25 -3.36 -13.77 -6.19
CA PRO A 25 -3.92 -14.93 -5.49
C PRO A 25 -2.86 -15.64 -4.63
N GLY A 26 -2.70 -15.24 -3.36
CA GLY A 26 -1.89 -15.97 -2.38
C GLY A 26 -1.42 -15.10 -1.21
N PRO A 27 -0.69 -15.65 -0.22
CA PRO A 27 -0.34 -14.91 0.99
C PRO A 27 0.54 -13.68 0.69
N PRO A 28 0.44 -12.63 1.53
CA PRO A 28 1.33 -11.49 1.45
C PRO A 28 2.77 -11.94 1.60
N ILE A 29 3.67 -11.40 0.78
CA ILE A 29 5.07 -11.82 0.78
C ILE A 29 5.77 -11.33 2.04
N ASN A 30 5.48 -10.09 2.45
CA ASN A 30 6.13 -9.40 3.57
C ASN A 30 5.13 -8.63 4.42
N ALA A 31 5.55 -8.12 5.57
CA ALA A 31 4.70 -7.32 6.46
C ALA A 31 4.18 -6.03 5.80
N VAL A 32 4.96 -5.43 4.91
CA VAL A 32 4.57 -4.26 4.11
C VAL A 32 3.49 -4.64 3.09
N ASP A 33 3.61 -5.81 2.45
CA ASP A 33 2.62 -6.33 1.49
C ASP A 33 1.28 -6.65 2.19
N ALA A 34 1.34 -7.17 3.43
CA ALA A 34 0.16 -7.36 4.27
C ALA A 34 -0.53 -6.04 4.63
N ALA A 35 0.25 -4.97 4.85
CA ALA A 35 -0.29 -3.64 5.09
C ALA A 35 -0.99 -3.06 3.85
N CYS A 36 -0.42 -3.23 2.64
CA CYS A 36 -1.05 -2.75 1.40
C CYS A 36 -2.39 -3.47 1.15
N ARG A 37 -2.45 -4.79 1.41
CA ARG A 37 -3.72 -5.56 1.33
C ARG A 37 -4.80 -5.01 2.26
N GLU A 38 -4.43 -4.58 3.45
CA GLU A 38 -5.39 -4.06 4.42
C GLU A 38 -5.85 -2.64 4.08
N HIS A 39 -4.97 -1.84 3.49
CA HIS A 39 -5.30 -0.54 2.92
C HIS A 39 -6.33 -0.66 1.78
N ASP A 40 -6.12 -1.58 0.83
CA ASP A 40 -7.09 -1.87 -0.24
C ASP A 40 -8.46 -2.31 0.31
N ARG A 41 -8.46 -3.15 1.36
CA ARG A 41 -9.70 -3.57 2.03
C ARG A 41 -10.41 -2.39 2.69
N CYS A 42 -9.65 -1.49 3.30
CA CYS A 42 -10.19 -0.28 3.90
C CYS A 42 -10.85 0.59 2.84
N TYR A 43 -10.18 0.86 1.72
CA TYR A 43 -10.79 1.58 0.59
C TYR A 43 -12.06 0.91 0.06
N LYS A 44 -12.06 -0.43 -0.08
CA LYS A 44 -13.26 -1.16 -0.49
C LYS A 44 -14.41 -1.05 0.52
N HIS A 45 -14.09 -1.04 1.82
CA HIS A 45 -15.08 -0.92 2.87
C HIS A 45 -15.72 0.48 2.91
N TYR A 46 -14.92 1.53 2.74
CA TYR A 46 -15.39 2.91 2.70
C TYR A 46 -15.86 3.38 1.31
N GLY A 47 -15.82 2.51 0.30
CA GLY A 47 -16.25 2.83 -1.06
C GLY A 47 -15.33 3.78 -1.83
N GLY A 48 -14.09 3.98 -1.37
CA GLY A 48 -13.17 4.90 -2.03
C GLY A 48 -11.96 5.31 -1.17
N PRO A 49 -11.14 6.26 -1.68
CA PRO A 49 -10.01 6.81 -0.96
C PRO A 49 -10.49 7.54 0.31
N ASN A 50 -10.03 7.07 1.47
CA ASN A 50 -10.41 7.62 2.76
C ASN A 50 -9.15 7.94 3.59
N CYS A 51 -9.09 9.16 4.13
CA CYS A 51 -7.96 9.63 4.92
C CYS A 51 -7.65 8.78 6.14
N MET A 52 -8.67 8.18 6.76
CA MET A 52 -8.50 7.30 7.91
C MET A 52 -7.75 6.03 7.50
N CYS A 53 -8.09 5.47 6.35
CA CYS A 53 -7.38 4.32 5.78
C CYS A 53 -5.91 4.66 5.52
N ASP A 54 -5.65 5.83 4.93
CA ASP A 54 -4.29 6.29 4.64
C ASP A 54 -3.48 6.51 5.90
N ARG A 55 -4.06 7.13 6.92
CA ARG A 55 -3.41 7.37 8.21
C ARG A 55 -3.04 6.06 8.91
N VAL A 56 -3.99 5.12 9.00
CA VAL A 56 -3.74 3.80 9.59
C VAL A 56 -2.66 3.04 8.80
N PHE A 57 -2.68 3.15 7.48
CA PHE A 57 -1.67 2.54 6.64
C PHE A 57 -0.28 3.16 6.85
N MET A 58 -0.18 4.49 6.92
CA MET A 58 1.06 5.21 7.22
C MET A 58 1.63 4.85 8.61
N GLU A 59 0.79 4.76 9.64
CA GLU A 59 1.21 4.36 10.99
C GLU A 59 1.79 2.92 11.00
N ARG A 60 1.19 2.02 10.23
CA ARG A 60 1.70 0.64 10.06
C ARG A 60 3.00 0.62 9.28
N LEU A 61 3.11 1.39 8.20
CA LEU A 61 4.34 1.50 7.42
C LEU A 61 5.47 2.08 8.26
N ALA A 62 5.22 3.12 9.06
CA ALA A 62 6.22 3.74 9.92
C ALA A 62 6.87 2.74 10.87
N LYS A 63 6.09 1.83 11.45
CA LYS A 63 6.58 0.73 12.31
C LYS A 63 7.41 -0.32 11.55
N LYS A 64 7.34 -0.34 10.22
CA LYS A 64 8.07 -1.26 9.34
C LYS A 64 9.23 -0.59 8.61
N ILE A 65 9.44 0.72 8.78
CA ILE A 65 10.60 1.41 8.22
C ILE A 65 11.84 0.91 8.95
N ASN A 66 12.70 0.23 8.21
CA ASN A 66 14.00 -0.23 8.68
C ASN A 66 15.03 -0.06 7.54
N PRO A 67 16.04 0.82 7.70
CA PRO A 67 17.02 1.10 6.65
C PRO A 67 17.92 -0.11 6.32
N TYR A 68 18.07 -1.05 7.24
CA TYR A 68 18.94 -2.22 7.08
C TYR A 68 18.30 -3.37 6.28
N THR A 69 16.98 -3.34 6.08
CA THR A 69 16.25 -4.40 5.35
C THR A 69 15.76 -3.89 3.99
N LYS A 70 15.67 -4.78 3.01
CA LYS A 70 15.05 -4.44 1.70
C LYS A 70 13.58 -4.03 1.89
N GLU A 71 12.86 -4.72 2.76
CA GLU A 71 11.46 -4.41 3.08
C GLU A 71 11.29 -3.04 3.72
N GLY A 72 12.13 -2.69 4.69
CA GLY A 72 12.02 -1.42 5.39
C GLY A 72 12.40 -0.22 4.52
N ARG A 73 13.31 -0.38 3.56
CA ARG A 73 13.54 0.62 2.50
C ARG A 73 12.31 0.82 1.63
N HIS A 74 11.64 -0.27 1.25
CA HIS A 74 10.38 -0.18 0.51
C HIS A 74 9.25 0.44 1.36
N ALA A 75 9.16 0.11 2.65
CA ALA A 75 8.22 0.73 3.57
C ALA A 75 8.41 2.25 3.62
N ARG A 76 9.66 2.73 3.58
CA ARG A 76 9.98 4.16 3.55
C ARG A 76 9.51 4.84 2.27
N ILE A 77 9.76 4.21 1.11
CA ILE A 77 9.30 4.73 -0.19
C ILE A 77 7.76 4.80 -0.23
N LEU A 78 7.09 3.73 0.21
CA LEU A 78 5.63 3.68 0.30
C LEU A 78 5.09 4.73 1.27
N TYR A 79 5.73 4.90 2.44
CA TYR A 79 5.34 5.92 3.40
C TYR A 79 5.42 7.33 2.80
N GLN A 80 6.48 7.62 2.04
CA GLN A 80 6.62 8.91 1.34
C GLN A 80 5.55 9.09 0.25
N TYR A 81 5.28 8.05 -0.54
CA TYR A 81 4.21 8.07 -1.54
C TYR A 81 2.85 8.33 -0.89
N MET A 82 2.51 7.59 0.16
CA MET A 82 1.26 7.75 0.91
C MET A 82 1.15 9.11 1.56
N LYS A 83 2.25 9.70 2.02
CA LYS A 83 2.26 11.06 2.58
C LYS A 83 1.83 12.08 1.53
N VAL A 84 2.33 11.95 0.30
CA VAL A 84 1.92 12.81 -0.83
C VAL A 84 0.47 12.51 -1.24
N GLN A 85 0.09 11.23 -1.35
CA GLN A 85 -1.27 10.82 -1.69
C GLN A 85 -2.29 11.31 -0.65
N SER A 86 -2.00 11.18 0.65
CA SER A 86 -2.85 11.66 1.73
C SER A 86 -2.99 13.19 1.69
N PHE A 87 -1.89 13.90 1.40
CA PHE A 87 -1.91 15.35 1.28
C PHE A 87 -2.80 15.82 0.12
N VAL A 88 -2.75 15.15 -1.03
CA VAL A 88 -3.59 15.47 -2.20
C VAL A 88 -5.02 14.96 -2.02
N GLY A 89 -5.21 13.69 -1.66
CA GLY A 89 -6.50 13.04 -1.52
C GLY A 89 -7.33 13.58 -0.36
N CYS A 90 -6.75 13.72 0.83
CA CYS A 90 -7.46 14.27 1.98
C CYS A 90 -7.58 15.80 1.95
N GLY A 91 -6.62 16.48 1.31
CA GLY A 91 -6.65 17.93 1.14
C GLY A 91 -7.69 18.42 0.13
N PHE A 92 -7.98 17.63 -0.92
CA PHE A 92 -8.94 18.02 -1.97
C PHE A 92 -10.34 17.39 -1.84
N HIS A 93 -10.53 16.32 -1.06
CA HIS A 93 -11.84 15.68 -0.89
C HIS A 93 -12.74 16.34 0.19
N LYS A 94 -12.42 17.58 0.57
CA LYS A 94 -13.31 18.46 1.32
C LYS A 94 -13.96 19.45 0.33
N ARG A 95 -14.87 18.96 -0.51
CA ARG A 95 -15.86 19.79 -1.20
C ARG A 95 -17.11 18.99 -1.49
#